data_AF-A0A645FDN1-F1
#
_entry.id   AF-A0A645FDN1-F1
#
_cell.length_a   1.000
_cell.length_b   1.000
_cell.length_c   1.000
_cell.angle_alpha   90.00
_cell.angle_beta   90.00
_cell.angle_gamma   90.00
#
_symmetry.space_group_name_H-M   'P 1'
#
loop_
_entity.id
_entity.type
_entity.pdbx_description
1 polymer ?
#
loop_
_entity_poly.entity_id
_entity_poly.type
_entity_poly.pdbx_seq_one_letter_code
_entity_poly.pdbx_strand_id
1 'polypeptide(L)' 'MGLKDALYLLENLGYRVRFAGKGKVTGQNPAPGTPLDKNGIVEIQLKEIYETQ' A
#
# COMPACT_ATOMS: atom_id res chain seq x y z
N MET A 1 4.28 7.36 4.31
CA MET A 1 4.77 7.19 2.92
C MET A 1 3.70 7.62 1.95
N GLY A 2 4.09 8.08 0.75
CA GLY A 2 3.13 8.36 -0.33
C GLY A 2 2.73 7.07 -1.05
N LEU A 3 1.63 7.10 -1.82
CA LEU A 3 1.21 5.97 -2.65
C LEU A 3 2.32 5.59 -3.66
N LYS A 4 3.00 6.58 -4.25
CA LYS A 4 4.04 6.35 -5.25
C LYS A 4 5.21 5.51 -4.71
N ASP A 5 5.63 5.78 -3.48
CA ASP A 5 6.70 5.03 -2.81
C ASP A 5 6.28 3.59 -2.57
N ALA A 6 5.04 3.39 -2.10
CA ALA A 6 4.48 2.07 -1.85
C ALA A 6 4.37 1.24 -3.13
N LEU A 7 3.88 1.84 -4.23
CA LEU A 7 3.81 1.19 -5.53
C LEU A 7 5.20 0.77 -6.02
N TYR A 8 6.17 1.69 -6.00
CA TYR A 8 7.53 1.40 -6.43
C TYR A 8 8.15 0.22 -5.68
N LEU A 9 8.03 0.18 -4.35
CA LEU A 9 8.59 -0.90 -3.55
C LEU A 9 7.90 -2.24 -3.83
N LEU A 10 6.57 -2.27 -3.85
CA LEU A 10 5.81 -3.51 -3.98
C LEU A 10 5.88 -4.10 -5.39
N GLU A 11 5.83 -3.26 -6.43
CA GLU A 11 5.93 -3.72 -7.82
C GLU A 11 7.34 -4.24 -8.13
N ASN A 12 8.39 -3.61 -7.59
CA ASN A 12 9.77 -4.11 -7.71
C ASN A 12 9.98 -5.47 -7.01
N LEU A 13 9.20 -5.77 -5.97
CA LEU A 13 9.19 -7.09 -5.32
C LEU A 13 8.40 -8.14 -6.12
N GLY A 14 7.75 -7.75 -7.22
CA GLY A 14 6.97 -8.64 -8.09
C GLY A 14 5.53 -8.84 -7.62
N TYR A 15 5.01 -7.95 -6.78
CA TYR A 15 3.61 -7.95 -6.36
C TYR A 15 2.75 -7.07 -7.27
N ARG A 16 1.46 -7.37 -7.31
CA ARG A 16 0.44 -6.49 -7.92
C ARG A 16 -0.19 -5.66 -6.83
N VAL A 17 -0.42 -4.38 -7.08
CA VAL A 17 -1.01 -3.49 -6.07
C VAL A 17 -2.42 -3.08 -6.48
N ARG A 18 -3.35 -3.16 -5.52
CA ARG A 18 -4.65 -2.49 -5.58
C ARG A 18 -4.69 -1.45 -4.48
N PHE A 19 -5.35 -0.33 -4.72
CA PHE A 19 -5.51 0.69 -3.70
C PHE A 19 -6.89 1.32 -3.75
N ALA A 20 -7.33 1.81 -2.60
CA ALA A 20 -8.61 2.50 -2.47
C ALA A 20 -8.48 3.71 -1.54
N GLY A 21 -9.27 4.75 -1.81
CA GLY A 21 -9.27 6.01 -1.07
C GLY A 21 -8.38 7.08 -1.67
N LYS A 22 -8.08 8.12 -0.88
CA LYS A 22 -7.24 9.27 -1.25
C LYS A 22 -6.40 9.72 -0.06
N GLY A 23 -5.30 10.43 -0.30
CA GLY A 23 -4.41 10.96 0.74
C GLY A 23 -3.19 10.09 1.00
N LYS A 24 -2.85 9.87 2.28
CA LYS A 24 -1.64 9.13 2.70
C LYS A 24 -1.95 7.65 2.87
N VAL A 25 -0.94 6.79 2.68
CA VAL A 25 -1.02 5.36 3.00
C VAL A 25 -1.22 5.20 4.51
N THR A 26 -2.29 4.53 4.89
CA THR A 26 -2.64 4.27 6.31
C THR A 26 -2.69 2.79 6.66
N GLY A 27 -2.72 1.92 5.66
CA GLY A 27 -2.77 0.48 5.86
C GLY A 27 -2.42 -0.29 4.60
N GLN A 28 -2.08 -1.56 4.79
CA GLN A 28 -1.92 -2.53 3.73
C GLN A 28 -2.46 -3.90 4.18
N ASN A 29 -2.83 -4.72 3.20
CA ASN A 29 -3.16 -6.14 3.38
C ASN A 29 -2.55 -6.94 2.22
N PRO A 30 -1.80 -8.04 2.46
CA PRO A 30 -1.46 -8.60 3.76
C PRO A 30 -0.52 -7.70 4.58
N ALA A 31 -0.45 -7.98 5.89
CA ALA A 31 0.41 -7.23 6.81
C ALA A 31 1.90 -7.37 6.41
N PRO A 32 2.75 -6.37 6.67
CA PRO A 32 4.18 -6.45 6.38
C PRO A 32 4.83 -7.71 6.96
N GLY A 33 5.68 -8.38 6.17
CA GLY A 33 6.34 -9.62 6.57
C GLY A 33 5.49 -10.89 6.39
N THR A 34 4.21 -10.76 6.02
CA THR A 34 3.40 -11.93 5.65
C THR A 34 3.94 -12.54 4.36
N PRO A 35 4.19 -13.87 4.31
CA PRO A 35 4.55 -14.55 3.09
C PRO A 35 3.47 -14.34 2.00
N LEU A 36 3.91 -13.96 0.81
CA LEU A 36 3.04 -13.74 -0.33
C LEU A 36 3.72 -14.26 -1.60
N ASP A 37 2.98 -15.00 -2.42
CA ASP A 37 3.50 -15.53 -3.68
C ASP A 37 3.79 -14.40 -4.69
N LYS A 38 4.66 -14.70 -5.67
CA LYS A 38 4.89 -13.81 -6.81
C LYS A 38 3.58 -13.50 -7.53
N ASN A 39 3.40 -12.26 -7.97
CA ASN A 39 2.16 -11.71 -8.51
C ASN A 39 0.97 -11.67 -7.54
N GLY A 40 1.19 -11.98 -6.26
CA GLY A 40 0.20 -11.79 -5.21
C GLY A 40 -0.26 -10.34 -5.14
N ILE A 41 -1.50 -10.14 -4.70
CA ILE A 41 -2.11 -8.81 -4.64
C ILE A 41 -1.91 -8.23 -3.24
N VAL A 42 -1.34 -7.02 -3.18
CA VAL A 42 -1.29 -6.20 -1.97
C VAL A 42 -2.32 -5.08 -2.11
N GLU A 43 -3.23 -4.99 -1.15
CA GLU A 43 -4.24 -3.95 -1.07
C GLU A 43 -3.77 -2.82 -0.15
N ILE A 44 -3.79 -1.59 -0.65
CA ILE A 44 -3.36 -0.39 0.09
C ILE A 44 -4.57 0.49 0.41
N GLN A 45 -4.70 0.89 1.68
CA GLN A 45 -5.74 1.81 2.12
C GLN A 45 -5.18 3.23 2.28
N LEU A 46 -5.82 4.18 1.58
CA LEU A 46 -5.48 5.59 1.62
C LEU A 46 -6.54 6.36 2.43
N LYS A 47 -6.08 7.27 3.30
CA LYS A 47 -6.97 8.22 4.00
C LYS A 47 -6.42 9.64 3.92
N GLU A 48 -7.34 10.60 3.79
CA GLU A 48 -7.03 12.00 4.05
C GLU A 48 -6.81 12.15 5.55
N ILE A 49 -5.59 12.48 5.91
CA ILE A 49 -5.24 12.78 7.28
C ILE A 49 -5.29 14.30 7.38
N TYR A 50 -6.37 14.82 7.95
CA TYR A 50 -6.44 16.22 8.36
C TYR A 50 -5.76 16.32 9.72
N GLU A 51 -4.67 17.08 9.80
CA GLU A 51 -4.15 17.53 11.10
C GLU A 51 -5.17 18.52 11.67
N THR A 52 -5.97 18.08 12.65
CA THR A 52 -6.65 19.01 13.55
C THR A 52 -5.56 19.75 14.34
N GLN A 53 -5.49 21.07 14.13
CA GLN A 53 -4.64 21.98 14.91
C GLN A 53 -5.10 22.08 16.36
#